data_AF-A0A9E4KTM5-F1
#
_entry.id   AF-A0A9E4KTM5-F1
#
_cell.length_a   1.000
_cell.length_b   1.000
_cell.length_c   1.000
_cell.angle_alpha   90.00
_cell.angle_beta   90.00
_cell.angle_gamma   90.00
#
_symmetry.space_group_name_H-M   'P 1'
#
loop_
_entity.id
_entity.type
_entity.pdbx_description
1 polymer ?
#
loop_
_entity_poly.entity_id
_entity_poly.type
_entity_poly.pdbx_seq_one_letter_code
_entity_poly.pdbx_strand_id
1 'polypeptide(L)'
;PAMLSFLRFALPPGAFHLDVRSDLVGGDVLTVDRGFALNVPVPPTPEGQPHRFEFVYRLPYDSASVNLGRTMRFGAESFRFVVPGSVGVGASPELIDLGATEFEGGQLQLLEGAVIPRGGFLPLSVDGLPQPTLWSRVESRGGEWFLRYTVPGAAAVALAAALALALRRRRAPAAQLSREALLARAAALRERRESISRRRYHAERDEIRRGLIELEAASLGGEEGQPGA
;
A
#
# COMPACT_ATOMS: atom_id res chain seq x y z
N PRO A 1 38.35 -34.40 28.96
CA PRO A 1 37.34 -33.76 28.09
C PRO A 1 38.00 -32.93 26.98
N ALA A 2 37.90 -33.37 25.72
CA ALA A 2 38.29 -32.56 24.58
C ALA A 2 37.32 -31.37 24.46
N MET A 3 37.83 -30.15 24.54
CA MET A 3 37.02 -28.94 24.32
C MET A 3 36.59 -28.92 22.85
N LEU A 4 35.28 -28.94 22.60
CA LEU A 4 34.73 -28.71 21.26
C LEU A 4 35.09 -27.27 20.84
N SER A 5 36.04 -27.14 19.91
CA SER A 5 36.45 -25.87 19.34
C SER A 5 35.62 -25.61 18.09
N PHE A 6 34.85 -24.54 18.08
CA PHE A 6 34.05 -24.13 16.93
C PHE A 6 34.70 -22.93 16.25
N LEU A 7 34.94 -23.03 14.94
CA LEU A 7 35.35 -21.88 14.15
C LEU A 7 34.10 -21.08 13.76
N ARG A 8 33.96 -19.87 14.28
CA ARG A 8 32.70 -19.09 14.21
C ARG A 8 32.84 -17.86 13.33
N PHE A 9 31.92 -17.71 12.38
CA PHE A 9 31.83 -16.58 11.47
C PHE A 9 30.52 -15.83 11.67
N ALA A 10 30.57 -14.50 11.59
CA ALA A 10 29.39 -13.66 11.67
C ALA A 10 28.77 -13.48 10.29
N LEU A 11 27.44 -13.48 10.24
CA LEU A 11 26.67 -13.10 9.07
C LEU A 11 25.86 -11.82 9.38
N PRO A 12 25.64 -10.95 8.38
CA PRO A 12 24.74 -9.83 8.55
C PRO A 12 23.31 -10.32 8.91
N PRO A 13 22.55 -9.53 9.69
CA PRO A 13 21.16 -9.88 10.02
C PRO A 13 20.31 -10.08 8.76
N GLY A 14 19.53 -11.17 8.71
CA GLY A 14 18.67 -11.47 7.57
C GLY A 14 19.38 -12.12 6.38
N ALA A 15 20.65 -12.50 6.52
CA ALA A 15 21.35 -13.29 5.50
C ALA A 15 20.69 -14.68 5.32
N PHE A 16 20.56 -15.14 4.08
CA PHE A 16 19.94 -16.41 3.72
C PHE A 16 20.66 -17.09 2.54
N HIS A 17 20.31 -18.34 2.24
CA HIS A 17 20.98 -19.17 1.23
C HIS A 17 22.50 -19.23 1.43
N LEU A 18 22.93 -19.54 2.65
CA LEU A 18 24.34 -19.75 2.97
C LEU A 18 24.85 -21.01 2.27
N ASP A 19 25.89 -20.86 1.44
CA ASP A 19 26.70 -21.95 0.90
C ASP A 19 28.12 -21.81 1.44
N VAL A 20 28.70 -22.87 1.98
CA VAL A 20 30.04 -22.88 2.60
C VAL A 20 30.88 -23.97 1.97
N ARG A 21 32.07 -23.60 1.51
CA ARG A 21 33.08 -24.50 0.95
C ARG A 21 34.35 -24.39 1.77
N SER A 22 34.92 -25.51 2.15
CA SER A 22 36.18 -25.55 2.90
C SER A 22 37.00 -26.76 2.49
N ASP A 23 38.31 -26.62 2.58
CA ASP A 23 39.28 -27.72 2.46
C ASP A 23 39.43 -28.55 3.76
N LEU A 24 38.78 -28.12 4.86
CA LEU A 24 38.76 -28.83 6.13
C LEU A 24 37.89 -30.10 6.00
N VAL A 25 38.52 -31.26 6.18
CA VAL A 25 37.88 -32.57 6.02
C VAL A 25 37.00 -32.91 7.22
N GLY A 26 35.78 -33.41 6.96
CA GLY A 26 34.96 -34.10 7.97
C GLY A 26 34.21 -33.20 8.95
N GLY A 27 33.88 -31.97 8.55
CA GLY A 27 33.16 -30.99 9.37
C GLY A 27 31.71 -30.76 8.98
N ASP A 28 30.84 -30.58 9.97
CA ASP A 28 29.48 -30.06 9.76
C ASP A 28 29.44 -28.53 9.85
N VAL A 29 28.61 -27.92 9.00
CA VAL A 29 28.27 -26.49 9.05
C VAL A 29 27.04 -26.31 9.94
N LEU A 30 27.23 -25.65 11.07
CA LEU A 30 26.16 -25.32 12.01
C LEU A 30 25.75 -23.87 11.81
N THR A 31 24.63 -23.63 11.14
CA THR A 31 24.06 -22.29 11.02
C THR A 31 23.43 -21.87 12.35
N VAL A 32 23.75 -20.66 12.80
CA VAL A 32 23.21 -20.04 14.01
C VAL A 32 22.61 -18.69 13.61
N ASP A 33 21.63 -18.19 14.34
CA ASP A 33 20.86 -16.98 13.99
C ASP A 33 21.68 -15.84 13.33
N ARG A 34 22.83 -15.47 13.93
CA ARG A 34 23.70 -14.38 13.42
C ARG A 34 25.00 -14.85 12.76
N GLY A 35 25.07 -16.08 12.27
CA GLY A 35 26.31 -16.61 11.73
C GLY A 35 26.32 -18.09 11.40
N PHE A 36 27.51 -18.66 11.35
CA PHE A 36 27.68 -20.10 11.26
C PHE A 36 28.94 -20.53 11.99
N ALA A 37 28.99 -21.80 12.36
CA ALA A 37 30.11 -22.42 13.02
C ALA A 37 30.52 -23.69 12.27
N LEU A 38 31.82 -23.90 12.11
CA LEU A 38 32.37 -25.17 11.66
C LEU A 38 32.76 -26.00 12.88
N ASN A 39 32.21 -27.20 12.98
CA ASN A 39 32.59 -28.18 14.00
C ASN A 39 33.66 -29.14 13.46
N VAL A 40 34.73 -28.56 12.93
CA VAL A 40 35.83 -29.31 12.33
C VAL A 40 37.11 -28.98 13.06
N PRO A 41 37.95 -29.96 13.41
CA PRO A 41 39.29 -29.65 13.87
C PRO A 41 40.05 -28.91 12.75
N VAL A 42 40.83 -27.91 13.13
CA VAL A 42 41.74 -27.20 12.20
C VAL A 42 43.13 -27.82 12.38
N PRO A 43 43.51 -28.85 11.59
CA PRO A 43 44.81 -29.50 11.75
C PRO A 43 45.94 -28.55 11.35
N PRO A 44 47.18 -28.74 11.84
CA PRO A 44 48.31 -28.03 11.28
C PRO A 44 48.55 -28.47 9.83
N THR A 45 48.98 -27.56 8.98
CA THR A 45 49.37 -27.89 7.60
C THR A 45 50.87 -28.21 7.52
N PRO A 46 51.29 -29.23 6.75
CA PRO A 46 52.69 -29.69 6.71
C PRO A 46 53.70 -28.64 6.25
N GLU A 47 53.25 -27.64 5.48
CA GLU A 47 54.10 -26.62 4.85
C GLU A 47 53.73 -25.20 5.30
N GLY A 48 52.95 -25.04 6.37
CA GLY A 48 52.45 -23.72 6.81
C GLY A 48 51.47 -23.08 5.82
N GLN A 49 50.94 -23.84 4.85
CA GLN A 49 49.89 -23.37 3.95
C GLN A 49 48.62 -23.02 4.75
N PRO A 50 47.92 -21.91 4.44
CA PRO A 50 46.69 -21.57 5.13
C PRO A 50 45.55 -22.50 4.69
N HIS A 51 44.68 -22.86 5.63
CA HIS A 51 43.37 -23.45 5.29
C HIS A 51 42.49 -22.40 4.62
N ARG A 52 41.74 -22.82 3.61
CA ARG A 52 40.84 -21.96 2.85
C ARG A 52 39.38 -22.36 3.08
N PHE A 53 38.59 -21.34 3.35
CA PHE A 53 37.15 -21.44 3.38
C PHE A 53 36.54 -20.28 2.61
N GLU A 54 35.44 -20.57 1.94
CA GLU A 54 34.67 -19.65 1.12
C GLU A 54 33.21 -19.79 1.53
N PHE A 55 32.50 -18.68 1.61
CA PHE A 55 31.07 -18.73 1.84
C PHE A 55 30.36 -17.64 1.07
N VAL A 56 29.18 -17.99 0.57
CA VAL A 56 28.30 -17.11 -0.19
C VAL A 56 26.98 -17.04 0.53
N TYR A 57 26.40 -15.84 0.57
CA TYR A 57 25.09 -15.60 1.14
C TYR A 57 24.34 -14.56 0.31
N ARG A 58 23.03 -14.51 0.51
CA ARG A 58 22.16 -13.46 -0.01
C ARG A 58 21.68 -12.59 1.15
N LEU A 59 21.60 -11.30 0.92
CA LEU A 59 21.15 -10.32 1.90
C LEU A 59 20.06 -9.46 1.26
N PRO A 60 18.82 -9.45 1.78
CA PRO A 60 17.80 -8.54 1.29
C PRO A 60 18.13 -7.11 1.75
N TYR A 61 17.80 -6.14 0.92
CA TYR A 61 17.94 -4.72 1.24
C TYR A 61 16.66 -3.98 0.89
N ASP A 62 16.23 -3.08 1.79
CA ASP A 62 15.02 -2.25 1.63
C ASP A 62 15.35 -0.76 1.39
N SER A 63 16.63 -0.40 1.45
CA SER A 63 17.16 0.97 1.38
C SER A 63 18.24 1.10 0.30
N ALA A 64 18.57 2.33 -0.10
CA ALA A 64 19.68 2.61 -1.04
C ALA A 64 21.07 2.37 -0.42
N SER A 65 21.14 2.01 0.86
CA SER A 65 22.38 1.74 1.57
C SER A 65 22.22 0.47 2.41
N VAL A 66 23.27 -0.35 2.49
CA VAL A 66 23.35 -1.51 3.37
C VAL A 66 24.64 -1.47 4.19
N ASN A 67 24.53 -1.76 5.48
CA ASN A 67 25.68 -1.87 6.38
C ASN A 67 26.15 -3.34 6.44
N LEU A 68 27.41 -3.56 6.10
CA LEU A 68 28.09 -4.86 6.11
C LEU A 68 29.22 -4.94 7.15
N GLY A 69 29.28 -3.95 8.04
CA GLY A 69 30.30 -3.84 9.08
C GLY A 69 30.36 -5.09 9.95
N ARG A 70 31.59 -5.46 10.34
CA ARG A 70 31.84 -6.73 11.03
C ARG A 70 32.99 -6.66 11.98
N THR A 71 32.88 -7.45 13.06
CA THR A 71 34.00 -7.68 13.97
C THR A 71 34.94 -8.74 13.41
N MET A 72 36.21 -8.38 13.25
CA MET A 72 37.27 -9.23 12.72
C MET A 72 37.83 -10.12 13.83
N ARG A 73 37.08 -11.16 14.20
CA ARG A 73 37.43 -12.09 15.29
C ARG A 73 38.87 -12.62 15.21
N PHE A 74 39.34 -12.94 14.00
CA PHE A 74 40.66 -13.51 13.76
C PHE A 74 41.70 -12.47 13.30
N GLY A 75 41.29 -11.21 13.12
CA GLY A 75 42.07 -10.19 12.43
C GLY A 75 42.24 -10.51 10.94
N ALA A 76 43.01 -9.70 10.23
CA ALA A 76 43.42 -9.96 8.86
C ALA A 76 44.73 -9.23 8.55
N GLU A 77 45.65 -9.86 7.83
CA GLU A 77 46.86 -9.18 7.33
C GLU A 77 46.52 -8.27 6.13
N SER A 78 45.62 -8.72 5.26
CA SER A 78 45.04 -7.95 4.17
C SER A 78 43.54 -8.20 4.12
N PHE A 79 42.76 -7.14 3.93
CA PHE A 79 41.32 -7.21 3.71
C PHE A 79 40.96 -6.47 2.44
N ARG A 80 40.27 -7.15 1.52
CA ARG A 80 39.78 -6.57 0.27
C ARG A 80 38.26 -6.55 0.26
N PHE A 81 37.71 -5.39 -0.04
CA PHE A 81 36.30 -5.21 -0.26
C PHE A 81 36.07 -4.86 -1.72
N VAL A 82 35.34 -5.72 -2.42
CA VAL A 82 35.09 -5.60 -3.86
C VAL A 82 33.61 -5.37 -4.07
N VAL A 83 33.27 -4.26 -4.73
CA VAL A 83 31.88 -3.91 -5.05
C VAL A 83 31.75 -3.72 -6.56
N PRO A 84 30.85 -4.46 -7.23
CA PRO A 84 30.56 -4.19 -8.63
C PRO A 84 29.98 -2.79 -8.81
N GLY A 85 30.54 -2.00 -9.73
CA GLY A 85 30.10 -0.63 -9.99
C GLY A 85 28.67 -0.53 -10.54
N SER A 86 28.12 -1.64 -11.05
CA SER A 86 26.70 -1.76 -11.44
C SER A 86 25.74 -1.92 -10.25
N VAL A 87 26.26 -2.27 -9.07
CA VAL A 87 25.46 -2.55 -7.86
C VAL A 87 25.47 -1.36 -6.90
N GLY A 88 26.58 -0.65 -6.76
CA GLY A 88 26.68 0.49 -5.84
C GLY A 88 28.12 0.93 -5.62
N VAL A 89 28.32 1.76 -4.61
CA VAL A 89 29.62 2.31 -4.19
C VAL A 89 29.93 1.80 -2.79
N GLY A 90 31.04 1.08 -2.66
CA GLY A 90 31.56 0.63 -1.37
C GLY A 90 32.23 1.78 -0.61
N ALA A 91 32.01 1.84 0.69
CA ALA A 91 32.66 2.80 1.57
C ALA A 91 33.12 2.16 2.87
N SER A 92 34.29 2.59 3.33
CA SER A 92 34.84 2.24 4.64
C SER A 92 35.87 3.29 5.06
N PRO A 93 35.77 3.86 6.28
CA PRO A 93 36.80 4.73 6.84
C PRO A 93 38.17 4.07 7.04
N GLU A 94 38.22 2.74 7.14
CA GLU A 94 39.45 1.98 7.46
C GLU A 94 40.13 1.41 6.22
N LEU A 95 39.52 1.53 5.03
CA LEU A 95 40.04 1.00 3.79
C LEU A 95 40.43 2.13 2.84
N ILE A 96 41.51 1.93 2.09
CA ILE A 96 41.95 2.81 1.02
C ILE A 96 41.22 2.39 -0.25
N ASP A 97 40.53 3.34 -0.90
CA ASP A 97 39.93 3.12 -2.21
C ASP A 97 41.02 3.12 -3.30
N LEU A 98 41.20 1.97 -3.95
CA LEU A 98 42.14 1.77 -5.05
C LEU A 98 41.50 2.11 -6.41
N GLY A 99 40.23 2.50 -6.43
CA GLY A 99 39.49 2.91 -7.62
C GLY A 99 38.82 1.76 -8.36
N ALA A 100 38.34 2.09 -9.56
CA ALA A 100 37.66 1.14 -10.44
C ALA A 100 38.68 0.32 -11.25
N THR A 101 38.55 -1.01 -11.20
CA THR A 101 39.30 -1.98 -12.01
C THR A 101 38.34 -2.67 -12.99
N GLU A 102 38.80 -2.91 -14.21
CA GLU A 102 38.02 -3.65 -15.21
C GLU A 102 38.05 -5.15 -14.94
N PHE A 103 36.89 -5.80 -15.03
CA PHE A 103 36.74 -7.25 -14.97
C PHE A 103 35.79 -7.71 -16.08
N GLU A 104 35.88 -8.97 -16.51
CA GLU A 104 34.94 -9.56 -17.47
C GLU A 104 33.51 -9.57 -16.88
N GLY A 105 32.76 -8.50 -17.15
CA GLY A 105 31.43 -8.28 -16.58
C GLY A 105 31.17 -6.86 -16.08
N GLY A 106 32.17 -5.97 -16.07
CA GLY A 106 32.00 -4.55 -15.76
C GLY A 106 33.14 -3.94 -14.95
N GLN A 107 32.89 -2.76 -14.37
CA GLN A 107 33.81 -2.11 -13.45
C GLN A 107 33.61 -2.63 -12.03
N LEU A 108 34.71 -2.88 -11.31
CA LEU A 108 34.72 -3.25 -9.90
C LEU A 108 35.43 -2.15 -9.11
N GLN A 109 34.82 -1.63 -8.05
CA GLN A 109 35.52 -0.81 -7.08
C GLN A 109 36.26 -1.73 -6.10
N LEU A 110 37.55 -1.47 -5.88
CA LEU A 110 38.39 -2.21 -4.94
C LEU A 110 38.81 -1.29 -3.79
N LEU A 111 38.40 -1.64 -2.57
CA LEU A 111 38.91 -1.03 -1.36
C LEU A 111 39.82 -2.03 -0.63
N GLU A 112 40.98 -1.59 -0.17
CA GLU A 112 41.95 -2.44 0.52
C GLU A 112 42.39 -1.84 1.86
N GLY A 113 42.48 -2.70 2.87
CA GLY A 113 43.00 -2.37 4.20
C GLY A 113 44.13 -3.31 4.57
N ALA A 114 45.20 -2.74 5.14
CA ALA A 114 46.34 -3.50 5.63
C ALA A 114 46.25 -3.64 7.16
N VAL A 115 46.52 -4.85 7.65
CA VAL A 115 46.65 -5.18 9.08
C VAL A 115 45.44 -4.76 9.92
N ILE A 116 44.36 -5.54 9.83
CA ILE A 116 43.18 -5.38 10.68
C ILE A 116 43.36 -6.17 11.98
N PRO A 117 43.30 -5.52 13.16
CA PRO A 117 43.58 -6.17 14.43
C PRO A 117 42.54 -7.24 14.79
N ARG A 118 42.96 -8.23 15.57
CA ARG A 118 42.06 -9.24 16.13
C ARG A 118 41.04 -8.58 17.05
N GLY A 119 39.76 -8.88 16.81
CA GLY A 119 38.64 -8.27 17.53
C GLY A 119 38.30 -6.84 17.09
N GLY A 120 39.03 -6.26 16.13
CA GLY A 120 38.71 -4.94 15.57
C GLY A 120 37.34 -4.92 14.89
N PHE A 121 36.65 -3.78 14.96
CA PHE A 121 35.41 -3.57 14.22
C PHE A 121 35.72 -2.87 12.91
N LEU A 122 35.40 -3.52 11.79
CA LEU A 122 35.61 -2.98 10.46
C LEU A 122 34.28 -2.45 9.92
N PRO A 123 34.06 -1.11 9.89
CA PRO A 123 32.87 -0.51 9.29
C PRO A 123 32.88 -0.67 7.78
N LEU A 124 31.82 -1.25 7.21
CA LEU A 124 31.65 -1.43 5.77
C LEU A 124 30.23 -1.01 5.38
N SER A 125 30.08 -0.23 4.31
CA SER A 125 28.79 0.07 3.71
C SER A 125 28.85 -0.05 2.19
N VAL A 126 27.69 -0.34 1.59
CA VAL A 126 27.47 -0.15 0.15
C VAL A 126 26.31 0.81 -0.01
N ASP A 127 26.58 1.91 -0.71
CA ASP A 127 25.64 2.99 -0.98
C ASP A 127 25.23 3.00 -2.46
N GLY A 128 24.12 3.66 -2.78
CA GLY A 128 23.62 3.74 -4.16
C GLY A 128 22.98 2.45 -4.68
N LEU A 129 22.51 1.57 -3.80
CA LEU A 129 21.87 0.31 -4.19
C LEU A 129 20.59 0.55 -5.03
N PRO A 130 20.36 -0.23 -6.10
CA PRO A 130 19.17 -0.11 -6.94
C PRO A 130 17.90 -0.38 -6.13
N GLN A 131 17.10 0.65 -5.86
CA GLN A 131 15.85 0.40 -5.15
C GLN A 131 14.80 -0.21 -6.08
N PRO A 132 14.01 -1.20 -5.61
CA PRO A 132 12.78 -1.56 -6.29
C PRO A 132 11.90 -0.30 -6.41
N THR A 133 11.48 -0.02 -7.65
CA THR A 133 10.52 1.03 -7.97
C THR A 133 9.29 0.91 -7.06
N LEU A 134 8.67 2.02 -6.66
CA LEU A 134 7.53 2.01 -5.72
C LEU A 134 6.42 1.03 -6.14
N TRP A 135 6.24 0.83 -7.45
CA TRP A 135 5.32 -0.14 -8.03
C TRP A 135 5.73 -1.61 -7.75
N SER A 136 7.01 -1.95 -7.84
CA SER A 136 7.50 -3.30 -7.52
C SER A 136 7.48 -3.61 -6.02
N ARG A 137 7.51 -2.59 -5.14
CA ARG A 137 7.30 -2.75 -3.68
C ARG A 137 5.85 -3.09 -3.32
N VAL A 138 4.88 -2.51 -4.03
CA VAL A 138 3.46 -2.83 -3.84
C VAL A 138 3.15 -4.23 -4.36
N GLU A 139 3.74 -4.63 -5.48
CA GLU A 139 3.53 -5.97 -6.05
C GLU A 139 4.22 -7.09 -5.24
N SER A 140 5.39 -6.83 -4.66
CA SER A 140 6.12 -7.81 -3.84
C SER A 140 5.61 -7.99 -2.41
N ARG A 141 4.96 -6.97 -1.81
CA ARG A 141 4.29 -7.08 -0.49
C ARG A 141 2.78 -7.31 -0.59
N GLY A 142 2.14 -6.80 -1.62
CA GLY A 142 0.72 -6.97 -1.91
C GLY A 142 0.52 -8.11 -2.88
N GLY A 143 0.52 -9.34 -2.37
CA GLY A 143 0.14 -10.51 -3.17
C GLY A 143 -1.21 -10.33 -3.87
N GLU A 144 -1.53 -11.25 -4.79
CA GLU A 144 -2.72 -11.32 -5.67
C GLU A 144 -4.03 -10.69 -5.14
N TRP A 145 -4.27 -10.73 -3.82
CA TRP A 145 -5.36 -10.07 -3.12
C TRP A 145 -5.43 -8.54 -3.33
N PHE A 146 -4.31 -7.82 -3.41
CA PHE A 146 -4.31 -6.35 -3.56
C PHE A 146 -4.84 -5.95 -4.94
N LEU A 147 -4.41 -6.63 -6.01
CA LEU A 147 -4.96 -6.43 -7.35
C LEU A 147 -6.40 -6.92 -7.45
N ARG A 148 -6.73 -8.06 -6.81
CA ARG A 148 -8.04 -8.69 -6.88
C ARG A 148 -9.15 -7.92 -6.16
N TYR A 149 -8.84 -7.18 -5.10
CA TYR A 149 -9.85 -6.49 -4.29
C TYR A 149 -9.75 -4.96 -4.31
N THR A 150 -8.54 -4.39 -4.33
CA THR A 150 -8.36 -2.93 -4.19
C THR A 150 -8.78 -2.18 -5.46
N VAL A 151 -8.44 -2.70 -6.64
CA VAL A 151 -8.82 -2.10 -7.93
C VAL A 151 -10.35 -2.13 -8.16
N PRO A 152 -11.04 -3.30 -8.08
CA PRO A 152 -12.49 -3.32 -8.23
C PRO A 152 -13.20 -2.61 -7.06
N GLY A 153 -12.65 -2.64 -5.85
CA GLY A 153 -13.18 -1.88 -4.72
C GLY A 153 -13.15 -0.37 -4.95
N ALA A 154 -12.02 0.17 -5.41
CA ALA A 154 -11.90 1.59 -5.76
C ALA A 154 -12.86 1.98 -6.90
N ALA A 155 -13.02 1.13 -7.92
CA ALA A 155 -13.97 1.34 -9.00
C ALA A 155 -15.43 1.34 -8.50
N ALA A 156 -15.78 0.41 -7.60
CA ALA A 156 -17.12 0.35 -7.00
C ALA A 156 -17.42 1.60 -6.16
N VAL A 157 -16.46 2.07 -5.37
CA VAL A 157 -16.59 3.31 -4.59
C VAL A 157 -16.72 4.53 -5.51
N ALA A 158 -15.92 4.61 -6.57
CA ALA A 158 -16.00 5.70 -7.55
C ALA A 158 -17.36 5.72 -8.27
N LEU A 159 -17.86 4.57 -8.69
CA LEU A 159 -19.19 4.43 -9.29
C LEU A 159 -20.31 4.79 -8.31
N ALA A 160 -20.21 4.34 -7.05
CA ALA A 160 -21.18 4.69 -6.01
C ALA A 160 -21.19 6.19 -5.71
N ALA A 161 -20.01 6.83 -5.66
CA ALA A 161 -19.87 8.27 -5.48
C ALA A 161 -20.43 9.04 -6.68
N ALA A 162 -20.13 8.61 -7.91
CA ALA A 162 -20.67 9.19 -9.13
C ALA A 162 -22.21 9.05 -9.18
N LEU A 163 -22.74 7.90 -8.79
CA LEU A 163 -24.18 7.66 -8.72
C LEU A 163 -24.84 8.53 -7.64
N ALA A 164 -24.24 8.65 -6.46
CA ALA A 164 -24.74 9.52 -5.38
C ALA A 164 -24.73 11.00 -5.80
N LEU A 165 -23.68 11.45 -6.49
CA LEU A 165 -23.61 12.79 -7.08
C LEU A 165 -24.66 12.99 -8.17
N ALA A 166 -24.86 12.01 -9.05
CA ALA A 166 -25.89 12.06 -10.10
C ALA A 166 -27.30 12.12 -9.51
N LEU A 167 -27.59 11.35 -8.47
CA LEU A 167 -28.88 11.38 -7.76
C LEU A 167 -29.10 12.68 -6.99
N ARG A 168 -28.05 13.24 -6.38
CA ARG A 168 -28.10 14.58 -5.77
C ARG A 168 -28.38 15.67 -6.81
N ARG A 169 -27.75 15.60 -7.99
CA ARG A 169 -27.98 16.54 -9.10
C ARG A 169 -29.38 16.38 -9.71
N ARG A 170 -29.95 15.17 -9.72
CA ARG A 170 -31.32 14.93 -10.23
C ARG A 170 -32.43 15.34 -9.25
N ARG A 171 -32.14 15.56 -7.97
CA ARG A 171 -33.12 16.00 -6.96
C ARG A 171 -33.44 17.51 -6.99
N ALA A 172 -32.88 18.28 -7.92
CA ALA A 172 -33.33 19.64 -8.24
C ALA A 172 -33.37 19.81 -9.78
N PRO A 173 -34.45 20.35 -10.42
CA PRO A 173 -35.67 20.95 -9.90
C PRO A 173 -36.95 20.20 -10.37
N ALA A 174 -37.49 19.28 -9.56
CA ALA A 174 -38.84 18.74 -9.78
C ALA A 174 -39.95 19.80 -9.56
N ALA A 175 -39.62 20.93 -8.92
CA ALA A 175 -40.54 22.03 -8.64
C ALA A 175 -40.80 22.96 -9.84
N GLN A 176 -39.91 23.02 -10.83
CA GLN A 176 -40.09 23.84 -12.04
C GLN A 176 -40.87 23.07 -13.12
N LEU A 177 -40.57 21.78 -13.31
CA LEU A 177 -41.30 20.90 -14.23
C LEU A 177 -42.78 20.74 -13.83
N SER A 178 -43.09 20.72 -12.54
CA SER A 178 -44.47 20.64 -12.06
C SER A 178 -45.24 21.95 -12.24
N ARG A 179 -44.58 23.11 -12.09
CA ARG A 179 -45.20 24.43 -12.30
C ARG A 179 -45.48 24.67 -13.78
N GLU A 180 -44.56 24.34 -14.67
CA GLU A 180 -44.80 24.43 -16.13
C GLU A 180 -45.85 23.41 -16.59
N ALA A 181 -45.86 22.19 -16.06
CA ALA A 181 -46.90 21.21 -16.36
C ALA A 181 -48.29 21.62 -15.83
N LEU A 182 -48.36 22.22 -14.64
CA LEU A 182 -49.61 22.77 -14.09
C LEU A 182 -50.09 24.00 -14.86
N LEU A 183 -49.18 24.88 -15.29
CA LEU A 183 -49.51 26.04 -16.12
C LEU A 183 -49.93 25.63 -17.52
N ALA A 184 -49.27 24.65 -18.13
CA ALA A 184 -49.66 24.08 -19.42
C ALA A 184 -51.03 23.38 -19.34
N ARG A 185 -51.32 22.69 -18.22
CA ARG A 185 -52.62 22.03 -17.99
C ARG A 185 -53.72 23.05 -17.69
N ALA A 186 -53.43 24.15 -17.00
CA ALA A 186 -54.35 25.26 -16.79
C ALA A 186 -54.61 26.06 -18.08
N ALA A 187 -53.60 26.23 -18.94
CA ALA A 187 -53.74 26.84 -20.25
C ALA A 187 -54.58 25.95 -21.21
N ALA A 188 -54.32 24.65 -21.23
CA ALA A 188 -55.10 23.68 -22.01
C ALA A 188 -56.58 23.57 -21.54
N LEU A 189 -56.86 23.81 -20.26
CA LEU A 189 -58.22 23.91 -19.72
C LEU A 189 -58.95 25.18 -20.16
N ARG A 190 -58.22 26.25 -20.53
CA ARG A 190 -58.78 27.52 -20.98
C ARG A 190 -59.12 27.50 -22.47
N GLU A 191 -58.38 26.73 -23.25
CA GLU A 191 -58.57 26.55 -24.70
C GLU A 191 -59.71 25.56 -25.03
N ARG A 192 -60.07 24.66 -24.10
CA ARG A 192 -61.20 23.73 -24.26
C ARG A 192 -62.58 24.31 -23.92
N ARG A 193 -62.67 25.64 -23.73
CA ARG A 193 -63.91 26.36 -23.35
C ARG A 193 -64.75 26.81 -24.55
N GLU A 194 -64.49 26.32 -25.76
CA GLU A 194 -65.26 26.74 -26.96
C GLU A 194 -66.12 25.68 -27.64
N SER A 195 -66.17 24.45 -27.13
CA SER A 195 -67.23 23.52 -27.54
C SER A 195 -67.57 22.54 -26.44
N ILE A 196 -68.71 22.78 -25.77
CA ILE A 196 -69.77 21.80 -25.43
C ILE A 196 -70.74 22.44 -24.41
N SER A 197 -71.85 22.91 -24.98
CA SER A 197 -73.24 22.86 -24.49
C SER A 197 -73.63 23.50 -23.14
N ARG A 198 -74.33 24.65 -23.24
CA ARG A 198 -75.00 25.46 -22.18
C ARG A 198 -76.04 24.73 -21.30
N ARG A 199 -76.20 23.40 -21.38
CA ARG A 199 -77.29 22.67 -20.71
C ARG A 199 -76.96 22.04 -19.34
N ARG A 200 -75.71 22.10 -18.85
CA ARG A 200 -75.33 21.53 -17.53
C ARG A 200 -74.94 22.56 -16.45
N TYR A 201 -74.72 23.82 -16.81
CA TYR A 201 -74.33 24.88 -15.85
C TYR A 201 -75.49 25.37 -14.98
N HIS A 202 -76.73 25.30 -15.48
CA HIS A 202 -77.91 25.76 -14.72
C HIS A 202 -78.43 24.74 -13.71
N ALA A 203 -78.06 23.46 -13.83
CA ALA A 203 -78.49 22.41 -12.89
C ALA A 203 -77.70 22.43 -11.57
N GLU A 204 -76.36 22.62 -11.64
CA GLU A 204 -75.51 22.72 -10.43
C GLU A 204 -75.76 24.02 -9.64
N ARG A 205 -76.14 25.10 -10.32
CA ARG A 205 -76.41 26.39 -9.66
C ARG A 205 -77.65 26.35 -8.77
N ASP A 206 -78.67 25.57 -9.14
CA ASP A 206 -79.93 25.51 -8.40
C ASP A 206 -79.88 24.51 -7.23
N GLU A 207 -78.86 23.64 -7.18
CA GLU A 207 -78.56 22.77 -6.03
C GLU A 207 -77.81 23.56 -4.94
N ILE A 208 -76.82 24.37 -5.34
CA ILE A 208 -76.08 25.26 -4.42
C ILE A 208 -77.00 26.34 -3.83
N ARG A 209 -77.95 26.86 -4.62
CA ARG A 209 -78.89 27.89 -4.14
C ARG A 209 -79.92 27.37 -3.13
N ARG A 210 -80.32 26.09 -3.25
CA ARG A 210 -81.21 25.44 -2.26
C ARG A 210 -80.49 25.18 -0.94
N GLY A 211 -79.25 24.72 -0.99
CA GLY A 211 -78.43 24.56 0.22
C GLY A 211 -78.17 25.87 0.98
N LEU A 212 -78.04 27.00 0.26
CA LEU A 212 -77.85 28.31 0.90
C LEU A 212 -79.13 28.79 1.64
N ILE A 213 -80.31 28.55 1.08
CA ILE A 213 -81.60 28.94 1.68
C ILE A 213 -81.91 28.10 2.93
N GLU A 214 -81.57 26.81 2.94
CA GLU A 214 -81.73 25.95 4.12
C GLU A 214 -80.82 26.36 5.28
N LEU A 215 -79.59 26.81 4.99
CA LEU A 215 -78.64 27.30 5.99
C LEU A 215 -79.06 28.66 6.57
N GLU A 216 -79.67 29.53 5.75
CA GLU A 216 -80.19 30.84 6.15
C GLU A 216 -81.53 30.73 6.92
N ALA A 217 -82.38 29.75 6.59
CA ALA A 217 -83.56 29.42 7.39
C ALA A 217 -83.21 28.75 8.74
N ALA A 218 -82.15 27.95 8.79
CA ALA A 218 -81.66 27.34 10.04
C ALA A 218 -80.99 28.36 10.98
N SER A 219 -80.43 29.46 10.46
CA SER A 219 -79.82 30.52 11.26
C SER A 219 -80.80 31.61 11.73
N LEU A 220 -81.98 31.72 11.09
CA LEU A 220 -83.04 32.69 11.44
C LEU A 220 -84.20 32.09 12.27
N GLY A 221 -84.23 30.76 12.48
CA GLY A 221 -85.20 30.10 13.38
C GLY A 221 -84.75 30.01 14.85
N GLY A 222 -83.65 30.68 15.22
CA GLY A 222 -83.00 30.57 16.53
C GLY A 222 -83.35 31.63 17.58
N GLU A 223 -84.08 32.69 17.23
CA GLU A 223 -84.54 33.70 18.20
C GLU A 223 -85.96 34.20 17.85
N GLU A 224 -86.98 33.67 18.55
CA GLU A 224 -88.05 34.47 19.22
C GLU A 224 -89.09 33.55 19.94
N GLY A 225 -89.06 33.59 21.30
CA GLY A 225 -90.19 33.59 22.25
C GLY A 225 -91.00 32.30 22.55
N GLN A 226 -90.81 31.64 23.72
CA GLN A 226 -91.59 31.75 25.01
C GLN A 226 -92.94 30.95 25.03
N PRO A 227 -93.55 30.42 26.14
CA PRO A 227 -93.41 30.74 27.58
C PRO A 227 -93.54 29.57 28.63
N GLY A 228 -93.36 29.88 29.92
CA GLY A 228 -94.20 29.42 31.06
C GLY A 228 -94.11 27.98 31.60
N ALA A 229 -93.43 27.82 32.74
CA ALA A 229 -93.91 27.10 33.94
C ALA A 229 -93.01 27.42 35.14
#